data_AF-A0A098LX17-F1
#
_entry.id   AF-A0A098LX17-F1
#
_cell.length_a   1.000
_cell.length_b   1.000
_cell.length_c   1.000
_cell.angle_alpha   90.00
_cell.angle_beta   90.00
_cell.angle_gamma   90.00
#
_symmetry.space_group_name_H-M   'P 1'
#
loop_
_entity.id
_entity.type
_entity.pdbx_description
1 polymer ?
#
loop_
_entity_poly.entity_id
_entity_poly.type
_entity_poly.pdbx_seq_one_letter_code
_entity_poly.pdbx_strand_id
1 'polypeptide(L)'
;EPVVLHLEKNKGLFSEDYSETHYSPDGREITTSPLVQDHCYYHGYVQNDADSTAVISACDGLKGHFKHQGETYLIEPLKLSDSEAHTVYKAENVEKEDETPKTCGVTQTTWESDEPIEKSSQLVVTPEQNEYLKAPKYIELLIVVDNVMYRKYTGNLTAIRTRVYEIVNDVNVMCRVFNIHAALTRLEI
;
A
#
# COMPACT_ATOMS: atom_id res chain seq x y z
N GLU A 1 -0.15 -7.96 28.13
CA GLU A 1 -0.49 -6.52 28.09
C GLU A 1 -1.28 -6.22 26.83
N PRO A 2 -2.10 -5.15 26.80
CA PRO A 2 -2.76 -4.73 25.57
C PRO A 2 -1.74 -4.23 24.53
N VAL A 3 -1.99 -4.54 23.25
CA VAL A 3 -1.26 -3.94 22.12
C VAL A 3 -1.93 -2.61 21.79
N VAL A 4 -1.17 -1.51 21.83
CA VAL A 4 -1.68 -0.16 21.56
C VAL A 4 -1.06 0.36 20.27
N LEU A 5 -1.89 0.73 19.29
CA LEU A 5 -1.47 1.29 18.02
C LEU A 5 -1.50 2.82 18.07
N HIS A 6 -0.39 3.47 17.77
CA HIS A 6 -0.32 4.91 17.54
C HIS A 6 -0.40 5.17 16.04
N LEU A 7 -1.51 5.79 15.61
CA LEU A 7 -1.80 6.01 14.20
C LEU A 7 -1.76 7.52 13.85
N GLU A 8 -1.15 7.84 12.70
CA GLU A 8 -1.20 9.15 12.06
C GLU A 8 -1.81 9.03 10.66
N LYS A 9 -2.69 9.97 10.30
CA LYS A 9 -3.32 10.01 8.97
C LYS A 9 -2.23 10.18 7.90
N ASN A 10 -2.27 9.35 6.84
CA ASN A 10 -1.30 9.42 5.75
C ASN A 10 -1.56 10.63 4.83
N LYS A 11 -1.06 11.81 5.22
CA LYS A 11 -1.34 13.09 4.55
C LYS A 11 -0.85 13.22 3.11
N GLY A 12 0.03 12.34 2.64
CA GLY A 12 0.52 12.39 1.26
C GLY A 12 0.20 11.13 0.46
N LEU A 13 -0.88 10.43 0.85
CA LEU A 13 -1.44 9.35 0.05
C LEU A 13 -1.82 9.82 -1.36
N PHE A 14 -2.28 11.06 -1.50
CA PHE A 14 -2.72 11.67 -2.75
C PHE A 14 -1.92 12.94 -3.06
N SER A 15 -1.72 13.22 -4.34
CA SER A 15 -1.24 14.54 -4.78
C SER A 15 -2.36 15.58 -4.76
N GLU A 16 -1.98 16.86 -4.84
CA GLU A 16 -2.95 17.97 -4.87
C GLU A 16 -3.83 17.95 -6.14
N ASP A 17 -3.30 17.44 -7.23
CA ASP A 17 -3.93 17.33 -8.55
C ASP A 17 -4.53 15.93 -8.82
N TYR A 18 -4.80 15.16 -7.76
CA TYR A 18 -5.32 13.81 -7.89
C TYR A 18 -6.58 13.73 -8.77
N SER A 19 -6.57 12.79 -9.71
CA SER A 19 -7.69 12.57 -10.64
C SER A 19 -8.02 11.09 -10.83
N GLU A 20 -9.28 10.83 -11.14
CA GLU A 20 -9.81 9.50 -11.43
C GLU A 20 -10.48 9.50 -12.80
N THR A 21 -10.14 8.55 -13.65
CA THR A 21 -10.78 8.33 -14.94
C THR A 21 -11.47 6.97 -14.94
N HIS A 22 -12.73 6.93 -15.36
CA HIS A 22 -13.45 5.68 -15.62
C HIS A 22 -14.20 5.74 -16.95
N TYR A 23 -14.53 4.58 -17.50
CA TYR A 23 -15.22 4.48 -18.78
C TYR A 23 -16.72 4.22 -18.60
N SER A 24 -17.52 5.03 -19.28
CA SER A 24 -18.96 4.83 -19.42
C SER A 24 -19.28 3.59 -20.29
N PRO A 25 -20.52 3.05 -20.24
CA PRO A 25 -20.90 1.88 -21.05
C PRO A 25 -20.75 2.08 -22.57
N ASP A 26 -20.80 3.32 -23.05
CA ASP A 26 -20.57 3.73 -24.44
C ASP A 26 -19.09 4.03 -24.77
N GLY A 27 -18.18 3.78 -23.82
CA GLY A 27 -16.73 3.90 -24.00
C GLY A 27 -16.19 5.32 -23.88
N ARG A 28 -17.00 6.31 -23.47
CA ARG A 28 -16.50 7.66 -23.18
C ARG A 28 -15.76 7.69 -21.85
N GLU A 29 -14.62 8.36 -21.85
CA GLU A 29 -13.84 8.68 -20.66
C GLU A 29 -14.57 9.72 -19.80
N ILE A 30 -14.63 9.45 -18.50
CA ILE A 30 -15.17 10.35 -17.48
C ILE A 30 -14.07 10.56 -16.44
N THR A 31 -13.48 11.76 -16.45
CA THR A 31 -12.46 12.17 -15.48
C THR A 31 -13.07 13.05 -14.40
N THR A 32 -12.72 12.77 -13.14
CA THR A 32 -13.15 13.50 -11.95
C THR A 32 -11.95 13.78 -11.04
N SER A 33 -12.04 14.83 -10.23
CA SER A 33 -11.04 15.17 -9.21
C SER A 33 -11.71 15.18 -7.85
N PRO A 34 -11.78 14.02 -7.15
CA PRO A 34 -12.47 13.93 -5.88
C PRO A 34 -11.73 14.69 -4.77
N LEU A 35 -12.47 15.21 -3.80
CA LEU A 35 -11.90 15.80 -2.58
C LEU A 35 -11.34 14.69 -1.69
N VAL A 36 -10.02 14.50 -1.73
CA VAL A 36 -9.34 13.40 -1.03
C VAL A 36 -8.73 13.78 0.32
N GLN A 37 -8.85 15.04 0.75
CA GLN A 37 -8.23 15.53 2.00
C GLN A 37 -8.80 14.89 3.27
N ASP A 38 -10.06 14.43 3.25
CA ASP A 38 -10.70 13.77 4.40
C ASP A 38 -10.79 12.25 4.25
N HIS A 39 -9.66 11.63 3.90
CA HIS A 39 -9.56 10.18 3.84
C HIS A 39 -9.31 9.55 5.22
N CYS A 40 -9.39 8.22 5.25
CA CYS A 40 -9.40 7.37 6.44
C CYS A 40 -8.25 6.33 6.45
N TYR A 41 -7.17 6.61 5.73
CA TYR A 41 -5.94 5.82 5.69
C TYR A 41 -4.86 6.35 6.63
N TYR A 42 -4.28 5.44 7.41
CA TYR A 42 -3.35 5.74 8.49
C TYR A 42 -2.11 4.85 8.42
N HIS A 43 -1.01 5.39 8.94
CA HIS A 43 0.21 4.67 9.26
C HIS A 43 0.51 4.78 10.75
N GLY A 44 1.34 3.90 11.26
CA GLY A 44 1.67 3.96 12.67
C GLY A 44 2.66 2.92 13.15
N TYR A 45 2.65 2.71 14.45
CA TYR A 45 3.51 1.77 15.15
C TYR A 45 2.82 1.28 16.43
N VAL A 46 3.33 0.17 16.98
CA VAL A 46 2.92 -0.41 18.25
C VAL A 46 3.69 0.26 19.40
N GLN A 47 2.99 0.64 20.46
CA GLN A 47 3.60 1.24 21.65
C GLN A 47 4.69 0.34 22.23
N ASN A 48 5.85 0.93 22.55
CA ASN A 48 7.04 0.24 23.09
C ASN A 48 7.67 -0.82 22.16
N ASP A 49 7.39 -0.75 20.84
CA ASP A 49 7.99 -1.63 19.83
C ASP A 49 8.59 -0.76 18.70
N ALA A 50 9.89 -0.51 18.76
CA ALA A 50 10.57 0.44 17.86
C ALA A 50 10.64 -0.04 16.39
N ASP A 51 10.58 -1.35 16.16
CA ASP A 51 10.69 -1.96 14.84
C ASP A 51 9.31 -2.35 14.26
N SER A 52 8.24 -1.90 14.91
CA SER A 52 6.86 -2.12 14.49
C SER A 52 6.44 -1.15 13.41
N THR A 53 5.49 -1.60 12.60
CA THR A 53 4.79 -0.78 11.61
C THR A 53 3.30 -1.08 11.70
N ALA A 54 2.46 -0.13 11.33
CA ALA A 54 1.03 -0.32 11.20
C ALA A 54 0.53 0.40 9.95
N VAL A 55 -0.32 -0.27 9.19
CA VAL A 55 -1.01 0.28 8.02
C VAL A 55 -2.48 -0.05 8.17
N ILE A 56 -3.31 0.97 8.39
CA ILE A 56 -4.71 0.80 8.79
C ILE A 56 -5.61 1.69 7.94
N SER A 57 -6.65 1.10 7.37
CA SER A 57 -7.85 1.76 6.86
C SER A 57 -8.90 1.76 7.96
N ALA A 58 -9.53 2.91 8.18
CA ALA A 58 -10.69 3.08 9.07
C ALA A 58 -11.96 3.48 8.30
N CYS A 59 -11.99 3.25 6.99
CA CYS A 59 -13.04 3.74 6.10
C CYS A 59 -14.38 3.00 6.25
N ASP A 60 -14.32 1.71 6.61
CA ASP A 60 -15.47 0.85 6.83
C ASP A 60 -15.08 -0.20 7.89
N GLY A 61 -14.93 0.28 9.13
CA GLY A 61 -14.24 -0.46 10.19
C GLY A 61 -12.71 -0.48 10.02
N LEU A 62 -12.02 -1.05 11.02
CA LEU A 62 -10.57 -1.20 10.99
C LEU A 62 -10.18 -2.38 10.10
N LYS A 63 -9.36 -2.09 9.09
CA LYS A 63 -8.81 -3.09 8.19
C LYS A 63 -7.36 -2.77 7.87
N GLY A 64 -6.48 -3.76 7.87
CA GLY A 64 -5.09 -3.57 7.52
C GLY A 64 -4.16 -4.55 8.23
N HIS A 65 -2.94 -4.12 8.51
CA HIS A 65 -1.94 -4.96 9.14
C HIS A 65 -1.01 -4.17 10.04
N PHE A 66 -0.40 -4.85 11.00
CA PHE A 66 0.65 -4.29 11.84
C PHE A 66 1.69 -5.37 12.21
N LYS A 67 2.92 -4.94 12.40
CA LYS A 67 4.01 -5.79 12.87
C LYS A 67 4.18 -5.60 14.37
N HIS A 68 4.27 -6.69 15.12
CA HIS A 68 4.57 -6.67 16.54
C HIS A 68 5.52 -7.80 16.90
N GLN A 69 6.64 -7.49 17.56
CA GLN A 69 7.64 -8.48 17.99
C GLN A 69 8.13 -9.39 16.85
N GLY A 70 8.30 -8.84 15.65
CA GLY A 70 8.76 -9.59 14.47
C GLY A 70 7.65 -10.25 13.65
N GLU A 71 6.44 -10.33 14.18
CA GLU A 71 5.31 -11.04 13.59
C GLU A 71 4.32 -10.07 12.93
N THR A 72 3.75 -10.44 11.79
CA THR A 72 2.72 -9.64 11.11
C THR A 72 1.32 -10.12 11.50
N TYR A 73 0.49 -9.19 11.96
CA TYR A 73 -0.91 -9.40 12.30
C TYR A 73 -1.79 -8.67 11.29
N LEU A 74 -2.89 -9.32 10.93
CA LEU A 74 -3.94 -8.80 10.07
C LEU A 74 -5.16 -8.46 10.93
N ILE A 75 -5.82 -7.35 10.61
CA ILE A 75 -7.08 -6.94 11.21
C ILE A 75 -8.10 -6.72 10.11
N GLU A 76 -9.31 -7.25 10.28
CA GLU A 76 -10.42 -6.98 9.36
C GLU A 76 -11.79 -7.05 10.06
N PRO A 77 -12.81 -6.34 9.55
CA PRO A 77 -14.17 -6.40 10.07
C PRO A 77 -14.81 -7.79 9.86
N LEU A 78 -15.61 -8.25 10.82
CA LEU A 78 -16.39 -9.48 10.66
C LEU A 78 -17.59 -9.26 9.72
N LYS A 79 -17.64 -9.98 8.60
CA LYS A 79 -18.67 -9.83 7.54
C LYS A 79 -20.10 -10.21 7.95
N LEU A 80 -20.30 -10.79 9.12
CA LEU A 80 -21.51 -11.59 9.45
C LEU A 80 -22.36 -11.04 10.60
N SER A 81 -22.08 -9.85 11.14
CA SER A 81 -22.87 -9.30 12.25
C SER A 81 -23.05 -7.79 12.15
N ASP A 82 -24.18 -7.29 12.65
CA ASP A 82 -24.40 -5.87 12.99
C ASP A 82 -23.48 -5.37 14.15
N SER A 83 -22.40 -6.09 14.45
CA SER A 83 -21.45 -5.73 15.49
C SER A 83 -20.20 -5.10 14.90
N GLU A 84 -19.66 -4.09 15.57
CA GLU A 84 -18.40 -3.41 15.24
C GLU A 84 -17.16 -4.28 15.55
N ALA A 85 -17.30 -5.61 15.54
CA ALA A 85 -16.26 -6.53 15.92
C ALA A 85 -15.26 -6.78 14.77
N HIS A 86 -13.99 -6.91 15.15
CA HIS A 86 -12.88 -7.22 14.25
C HIS A 86 -12.26 -8.56 14.63
N THR A 87 -11.77 -9.27 13.63
CA THR A 87 -10.86 -10.39 13.86
C THR A 87 -9.42 -9.89 13.76
N VAL A 88 -8.55 -10.42 14.64
CA VAL A 88 -7.11 -10.17 14.60
C VAL A 88 -6.41 -11.52 14.60
N TYR A 89 -5.60 -11.77 13.58
CA TYR A 89 -4.91 -13.05 13.42
C TYR A 89 -3.55 -12.83 12.77
N LYS A 90 -2.64 -13.79 12.97
CA LYS A 90 -1.33 -13.72 12.36
C LYS A 90 -1.42 -13.99 10.86
N ALA A 91 -0.64 -13.28 10.05
CA ALA A 91 -0.58 -13.48 8.60
C ALA A 91 -0.14 -14.90 8.23
N GLU A 92 0.67 -15.57 9.05
CA GLU A 92 1.06 -16.98 8.85
C GLU A 92 -0.11 -17.97 8.97
N ASN A 93 -1.17 -17.59 9.69
CA ASN A 93 -2.34 -18.41 9.94
C ASN A 93 -3.46 -18.20 8.93
N VAL A 94 -3.27 -17.31 7.94
CA VAL A 94 -4.15 -17.30 6.77
C VAL A 94 -4.01 -18.67 6.14
N GLU A 95 -5.01 -19.53 6.33
CA GLU A 95 -5.05 -20.83 5.70
C GLU A 95 -4.75 -20.58 4.22
N LYS A 96 -3.72 -21.24 3.72
CA LYS A 96 -3.51 -21.40 2.29
C LYS A 96 -4.67 -22.28 1.82
N GLU A 97 -5.89 -21.73 1.79
CA GLU A 97 -7.09 -22.39 1.27
C GLU A 97 -6.72 -22.80 -0.15
N ASP A 98 -6.34 -24.07 -0.31
CA ASP A 98 -6.14 -24.82 -1.55
C ASP A 98 -5.35 -24.16 -2.69
N GLU A 99 -4.50 -23.18 -2.40
CA GLU A 99 -3.64 -22.57 -3.39
C GLU A 99 -2.19 -22.66 -2.92
N THR A 100 -1.38 -23.37 -3.71
CA THR A 100 0.07 -23.15 -3.78
C THR A 100 0.37 -21.66 -3.54
N PRO A 101 1.40 -21.28 -2.74
CA PRO A 101 1.77 -19.88 -2.59
C PRO A 101 1.73 -19.24 -3.97
N LYS A 102 0.90 -18.22 -4.19
CA LYS A 102 0.80 -17.54 -5.48
C LYS A 102 2.13 -16.83 -5.70
N THR A 103 3.11 -17.58 -6.17
CA THR A 103 4.39 -17.07 -6.59
C THR A 103 4.10 -16.21 -7.81
N CYS A 104 4.59 -14.98 -7.81
CA CYS A 104 4.75 -14.26 -9.07
C CYS A 104 5.49 -15.22 -10.04
N GLY A 105 5.09 -15.28 -11.32
CA GLY A 105 5.63 -16.23 -12.32
C GLY A 105 7.14 -16.10 -12.61
N VAL A 106 7.85 -15.36 -11.77
CA VAL A 106 9.29 -15.23 -11.70
C VAL A 106 9.81 -16.33 -10.79
N THR A 107 10.45 -17.34 -11.36
CA THR A 107 11.26 -18.27 -10.58
C THR A 107 12.58 -17.60 -10.24
N GLN A 108 13.23 -18.01 -9.14
CA GLN A 108 14.56 -17.52 -8.77
C GLN A 108 15.62 -17.76 -9.87
N THR A 109 15.29 -18.57 -10.88
CA THR A 109 16.09 -18.86 -12.08
C THR A 109 15.79 -17.98 -13.29
N THR A 110 14.72 -17.18 -13.29
CA THR A 110 14.41 -16.22 -14.38
C THR A 110 15.17 -14.90 -14.23
N TRP A 111 15.80 -14.69 -13.09
CA TRP A 111 16.80 -13.66 -12.91
C TRP A 111 18.00 -14.12 -13.74
N GLU A 112 18.29 -13.45 -14.85
CA GLU A 112 19.69 -13.42 -15.30
C GLU A 112 20.49 -13.09 -14.05
N SER A 113 21.48 -13.90 -13.70
CA SER A 113 22.36 -13.57 -12.59
C SER A 113 22.84 -12.15 -12.88
N ASP A 114 22.33 -11.16 -12.15
CA ASP A 114 22.92 -9.83 -12.18
C ASP A 114 24.40 -10.10 -12.00
N GLU A 115 25.21 -9.76 -13.01
CA GLU A 115 26.66 -9.83 -12.88
C GLU A 115 26.96 -9.24 -11.52
N PRO A 116 27.70 -9.94 -10.65
CA PRO A 116 27.90 -9.49 -9.28
C PRO A 116 28.29 -8.03 -9.40
N ILE A 117 27.41 -7.13 -8.93
CA ILE A 117 27.60 -5.68 -9.10
C ILE A 117 29.01 -5.47 -8.58
N GLU A 118 29.96 -5.24 -9.50
CA GLU A 118 31.34 -5.06 -9.10
C GLU A 118 31.23 -3.94 -8.09
N LYS A 119 31.66 -4.19 -6.84
CA LYS A 119 31.67 -3.15 -5.82
C LYS A 119 32.50 -2.04 -6.43
N SER A 120 31.83 -1.06 -7.01
CA SER A 120 32.51 0.00 -7.72
C SER A 120 33.43 0.59 -6.68
N SER A 121 34.74 0.53 -6.95
CA SER A 121 35.79 1.09 -6.11
C SER A 121 35.26 2.30 -5.36
N GLN A 122 35.25 2.21 -4.02
CA GLN A 122 34.72 3.21 -3.07
C GLN A 122 34.33 4.50 -3.78
N LEU A 123 33.08 4.59 -4.27
CA LEU A 123 32.61 5.80 -4.93
C LEU A 123 32.82 6.90 -3.90
N VAL A 124 33.77 7.79 -4.17
CA VAL A 124 33.96 8.99 -3.37
C VAL A 124 32.75 9.85 -3.68
N VAL A 125 31.67 9.59 -2.96
CA VAL A 125 30.42 10.32 -3.06
C VAL A 125 30.76 11.77 -2.75
N THR A 126 30.57 12.67 -3.71
CA THR A 126 30.82 14.08 -3.47
C THR A 126 29.85 14.58 -2.38
N PRO A 127 30.19 15.65 -1.64
CA PRO A 127 29.27 16.24 -0.67
C PRO A 127 27.88 16.52 -1.28
N GLU A 128 27.85 16.98 -2.53
CA GLU A 128 26.63 17.25 -3.31
C GLU A 128 25.81 15.98 -3.59
N GLN A 129 26.46 14.89 -3.98
CA GLN A 129 25.79 13.60 -4.20
C GLN A 129 25.22 13.04 -2.88
N ASN A 130 25.94 13.22 -1.77
CA ASN A 130 25.48 12.77 -0.45
C ASN A 130 24.28 13.60 0.02
N GLU A 131 24.28 14.91 -0.25
CA GLU A 131 23.14 15.78 0.01
C GLU A 131 21.92 15.38 -0.84
N TYR A 132 22.13 15.09 -2.12
CA TYR A 132 21.09 14.57 -3.00
C TYR A 132 20.48 13.26 -2.48
N LEU A 133 21.29 12.30 -2.04
CA LEU A 133 20.80 11.01 -1.53
C LEU A 133 20.01 11.14 -0.22
N LYS A 134 20.33 12.14 0.59
CA LYS A 134 19.61 12.43 1.85
C LYS A 134 18.32 13.21 1.64
N ALA A 135 18.20 13.95 0.54
CA ALA A 135 17.00 14.71 0.23
C ALA A 135 15.80 13.78 0.02
N PRO A 136 14.61 14.13 0.56
CA PRO A 136 13.40 13.35 0.36
C PRO A 136 13.09 13.23 -1.15
N LYS A 137 12.64 12.04 -1.56
CA LYS A 137 12.23 11.78 -2.95
C LYS A 137 10.74 11.56 -3.01
N TYR A 138 10.15 11.90 -4.15
CA TYR A 138 8.73 11.74 -4.39
C TYR A 138 8.50 10.89 -5.64
N ILE A 139 7.58 9.94 -5.55
CA ILE A 139 7.10 9.15 -6.68
C ILE A 139 5.65 9.54 -6.93
N GLU A 140 5.39 10.00 -8.14
CA GLU A 140 4.04 10.21 -8.65
C GLU A 140 3.52 8.88 -9.20
N LEU A 141 2.48 8.34 -8.58
CA LEU A 141 1.89 7.06 -8.94
C LEU A 141 0.67 7.27 -9.82
N LEU A 142 0.72 6.65 -11.01
CA LEU A 142 -0.45 6.39 -11.84
C LEU A 142 -0.77 4.91 -11.78
N ILE A 143 -1.99 4.58 -11.38
CA ILE A 143 -2.47 3.20 -11.32
C ILE A 143 -3.56 3.00 -12.37
N VAL A 144 -3.38 1.98 -13.21
CA VAL A 144 -4.39 1.51 -14.17
C VAL A 144 -4.94 0.19 -13.67
N VAL A 145 -6.26 0.12 -13.51
CA VAL A 145 -6.98 -1.10 -13.18
C VAL A 145 -7.40 -1.76 -14.47
N ASP A 146 -6.92 -2.98 -14.71
CA ASP A 146 -7.26 -3.71 -15.93
C ASP A 146 -8.68 -4.29 -15.88
N ASN A 147 -9.17 -4.75 -17.05
CA ASN A 147 -10.51 -5.31 -17.17
C ASN A 147 -10.69 -6.59 -16.32
N VAL A 148 -9.62 -7.37 -16.10
CA VAL A 148 -9.70 -8.58 -15.27
C VAL A 148 -10.01 -8.20 -13.83
N MET A 149 -9.31 -7.21 -13.28
CA MET A 149 -9.57 -6.67 -11.95
C MET A 149 -10.96 -6.02 -11.90
N TYR A 150 -11.34 -5.21 -12.89
CA TYR A 150 -12.68 -4.61 -12.97
C TYR A 150 -13.81 -5.65 -12.87
N ARG A 151 -13.69 -6.75 -13.63
CA ARG A 151 -14.64 -7.86 -13.59
C ARG A 151 -14.62 -8.62 -12.27
N LYS A 152 -13.44 -8.80 -11.66
CA LYS A 152 -13.30 -9.44 -10.34
C LYS A 152 -14.11 -8.71 -9.26
N TYR A 153 -14.19 -7.39 -9.35
CA TYR A 153 -14.99 -6.56 -8.44
C TYR A 153 -16.38 -6.23 -9.01
N THR A 154 -16.88 -7.03 -9.96
CA THR A 154 -18.21 -6.90 -10.57
C THR A 154 -18.54 -5.48 -11.07
N GLY A 155 -17.53 -4.73 -11.51
CA GLY A 155 -17.66 -3.35 -11.96
C GLY A 155 -17.96 -2.33 -10.86
N ASN A 156 -17.79 -2.70 -9.59
CA ASN A 156 -17.99 -1.80 -8.45
C ASN A 156 -16.80 -0.84 -8.32
N LEU A 157 -16.94 0.35 -8.91
CA LEU A 157 -15.91 1.40 -8.88
C LEU A 157 -15.47 1.77 -7.46
N THR A 158 -16.40 1.82 -6.50
CA THR A 158 -16.08 2.15 -5.10
C THR A 158 -15.21 1.07 -4.47
N ALA A 159 -15.54 -0.21 -4.67
CA ALA A 159 -14.74 -1.32 -4.13
C ALA A 159 -13.34 -1.37 -4.76
N ILE A 160 -13.24 -1.10 -6.06
CA ILE A 160 -11.98 -1.00 -6.80
C ILE A 160 -11.13 0.15 -6.25
N ARG A 161 -11.72 1.35 -6.11
CA ARG A 161 -11.07 2.54 -5.54
C ARG A 161 -10.53 2.26 -4.15
N THR A 162 -11.37 1.73 -3.25
CA THR A 162 -10.95 1.37 -1.89
C THR A 162 -9.78 0.39 -1.92
N ARG A 163 -9.80 -0.61 -2.81
CA ARG A 163 -8.69 -1.57 -2.95
C ARG A 163 -7.40 -0.88 -3.40
N VAL A 164 -7.47 0.01 -4.37
CA VAL A 164 -6.29 0.74 -4.85
C VAL A 164 -5.71 1.62 -3.74
N TYR A 165 -6.56 2.33 -3.00
CA TYR A 165 -6.10 3.20 -1.92
C TYR A 165 -5.44 2.42 -0.79
N GLU A 166 -5.98 1.25 -0.42
CA GLU A 166 -5.33 0.33 0.51
C GLU A 166 -3.92 -0.07 0.04
N ILE A 167 -3.79 -0.46 -1.24
CA ILE A 167 -2.50 -0.83 -1.85
C ILE A 167 -1.49 0.33 -1.79
N VAL A 168 -1.92 1.55 -2.17
CA VAL A 168 -1.02 2.71 -2.13
C VAL A 168 -0.63 3.05 -0.70
N ASN A 169 -1.55 2.89 0.26
CA ASN A 169 -1.26 3.10 1.67
C ASN A 169 -0.17 2.14 2.17
N ASP A 170 -0.19 0.88 1.74
CA ASP A 170 0.86 -0.11 2.02
C ASP A 170 2.20 0.27 1.34
N VAL A 171 2.16 0.61 0.05
CA VAL A 171 3.35 1.03 -0.73
C VAL A 171 4.05 2.21 -0.08
N ASN A 172 3.30 3.19 0.44
CA ASN A 172 3.89 4.37 1.06
C ASN A 172 4.72 4.01 2.31
N VAL A 173 4.32 3.02 3.11
CA VAL A 173 5.13 2.53 4.24
C VAL A 173 6.41 1.85 3.76
N MET A 174 6.35 1.07 2.68
CA MET A 174 7.55 0.45 2.10
C MET A 174 8.53 1.50 1.57
N CYS A 175 8.04 2.52 0.86
CA CYS A 175 8.85 3.61 0.33
C CYS A 175 9.47 4.49 1.42
N ARG A 176 8.78 4.68 2.55
CA ARG A 176 9.27 5.50 3.68
C ARG A 176 10.59 5.02 4.25
N VAL A 177 10.87 3.71 4.21
CA VAL A 177 12.16 3.13 4.64
C VAL A 177 13.35 3.71 3.85
N PHE A 178 13.10 4.14 2.61
CA PHE A 178 14.10 4.73 1.72
C PHE A 178 14.06 6.26 1.69
N ASN A 179 13.33 6.92 2.59
CA ASN A 179 13.05 8.36 2.55
C ASN A 179 12.36 8.79 1.23
N ILE A 180 11.53 7.90 0.68
CA ILE A 180 10.74 8.12 -0.53
C ILE A 180 9.26 8.21 -0.14
N HIS A 181 8.55 9.16 -0.74
CA HIS A 181 7.12 9.33 -0.57
C HIS A 181 6.38 9.08 -1.88
N ALA A 182 5.47 8.11 -1.89
CA ALA A 182 4.71 7.77 -3.07
C ALA A 182 3.29 8.35 -2.97
N ALA A 183 2.95 9.27 -3.86
CA ALA A 183 1.66 9.95 -3.90
C ALA A 183 0.87 9.50 -5.13
N LEU A 184 -0.39 9.09 -4.92
CA LEU A 184 -1.29 8.75 -6.01
C LEU A 184 -1.74 10.02 -6.74
N THR A 185 -1.37 10.15 -8.00
CA THR A 185 -1.72 11.29 -8.87
C THR A 185 -2.88 10.97 -9.80
N ARG A 186 -2.95 9.73 -10.29
CA ARG A 186 -4.02 9.31 -11.20
C ARG A 186 -4.43 7.86 -11.00
N LEU A 187 -5.74 7.63 -11.00
CA LEU A 187 -6.34 6.29 -11.04
C LEU A 187 -7.19 6.18 -12.31
N GLU A 188 -6.95 5.15 -13.11
CA GLU A 188 -7.74 4.81 -14.28
C GLU A 188 -8.39 3.44 -14.08
N ILE A 189 -9.71 3.35 -14.28
CA ILE A 189 -10.53 2.14 -14.08
C ILE A 189 -11.31 1.80 -15.34
#